data_AF-A0A913Y700-F1
#
_entry.id   AF-A0A913Y700-F1
#
_cell.length_a   1.000
_cell.length_b   1.000
_cell.length_c   1.000
_cell.angle_alpha   90.00
_cell.angle_beta   90.00
_cell.angle_gamma   90.00
#
_symmetry.space_group_name_H-M   'P 1'
#
loop_
_entity.id
_entity.type
_entity.pdbx_description
1 polymer ?
#
loop_
_entity_poly.entity_id
_entity_poly.type
_entity_poly.pdbx_seq_one_letter_code
_entity_poly.pdbx_strand_id
1 'polypeptide(L)'
;MEESDLDAALRKFYAEARSKDGENYSRSALLGFRYAIERFLNGPPLNRGFKICKNPVFFLSNQMLDAKIKQLKREGNDTTTHKPALEKQDLLKLKSSQAIFPSSPHGLLRNVWFHTTLYWCRRGREGQRSLTKSSFTFETDPNNSRRFVTMTHDEASKNHPGGVVDIRSYEKLARMYETPSITDGYTALKTYLSKLNPSCDALYQYPKRNWQPNDHVWFENRPLGVNKLANMMKDISREANLSRTYTNHSVRSTAITLWAEAGLTDRQIMAISGHRNESSLRSYHSRPSSNSLQQCSDVLSSALTEKQPQTVTQSFNSSTNSSQSSHFRSEIGSIFSTCKIDKVEIHYNR
;
A
#
# COMPACT_ATOMS: atom_id res chain seq x y z
N MET A 1 -40.54 -7.00 4.84
CA MET A 1 -40.08 -6.41 3.58
C MET A 1 -39.54 -7.57 2.76
N GLU A 2 -40.22 -7.87 1.67
CA GLU A 2 -39.81 -8.92 0.74
C GLU A 2 -38.60 -8.44 -0.08
N GLU A 3 -37.89 -9.37 -0.72
CA GLU A 3 -36.71 -9.03 -1.54
C GLU A 3 -37.06 -8.10 -2.71
N SER A 4 -38.26 -8.24 -3.28
CA SER A 4 -38.77 -7.35 -4.35
C SER A 4 -39.00 -5.92 -3.88
N ASP A 5 -39.53 -5.74 -2.67
CA ASP A 5 -39.73 -4.42 -2.07
C ASP A 5 -38.39 -3.74 -1.83
N LEU A 6 -37.41 -4.52 -1.36
CA LEU A 6 -36.06 -4.05 -1.13
C LEU A 6 -35.36 -3.69 -2.45
N ASP A 7 -35.53 -4.45 -3.52
CA ASP A 7 -35.01 -4.11 -4.85
C ASP A 7 -35.58 -2.77 -5.34
N ALA A 8 -36.90 -2.56 -5.23
CA ALA A 8 -37.54 -1.30 -5.60
C ALA A 8 -37.00 -0.12 -4.77
N ALA A 9 -36.85 -0.30 -3.47
CA ALA A 9 -36.31 0.71 -2.57
C ALA A 9 -34.84 1.03 -2.88
N LEU A 10 -34.01 0.02 -3.13
CA LEU A 10 -32.59 0.20 -3.48
C LEU A 10 -32.43 0.89 -4.84
N ARG A 11 -33.28 0.54 -5.82
CA ARG A 11 -33.30 1.21 -7.12
C ARG A 11 -33.54 2.71 -6.96
N LYS A 12 -34.57 3.09 -6.18
CA LYS A 12 -34.85 4.51 -5.89
C LYS A 12 -33.70 5.17 -5.14
N PHE A 13 -33.17 4.50 -4.12
CA PHE A 13 -32.04 4.97 -3.34
C PHE A 13 -30.82 5.29 -4.23
N TYR A 14 -30.41 4.40 -5.14
CA TYR A 14 -29.24 4.67 -5.98
C TYR A 14 -29.43 5.82 -6.98
N ALA A 15 -30.66 6.07 -7.44
CA ALA A 15 -30.96 7.22 -8.29
C ALA A 15 -30.84 8.55 -7.50
N GLU A 16 -31.39 8.55 -6.29
CA GLU A 16 -31.62 9.77 -5.50
C GLU A 16 -30.54 10.07 -4.46
N ALA A 17 -29.68 9.10 -4.10
CA ALA A 17 -28.70 9.28 -3.02
C ALA A 17 -27.78 10.48 -3.29
N ARG A 18 -27.79 11.43 -2.34
CA ARG A 18 -26.92 12.61 -2.31
C ARG A 18 -26.36 12.84 -0.91
N SER A 19 -25.24 13.56 -0.83
CA SER A 19 -24.67 14.04 0.43
C SER A 19 -25.60 15.05 1.11
N LYS A 20 -25.26 15.47 2.34
CA LYS A 20 -25.98 16.54 3.03
C LYS A 20 -25.96 17.86 2.25
N ASP A 21 -24.93 18.06 1.45
CA ASP A 21 -24.73 19.27 0.63
C ASP A 21 -25.39 19.14 -0.76
N GLY A 22 -26.12 18.05 -1.03
CA GLY A 22 -26.76 17.79 -2.32
C GLY A 22 -25.84 17.15 -3.37
N GLU A 23 -24.58 16.87 -3.02
CA GLU A 23 -23.58 16.34 -3.94
C GLU A 23 -23.75 14.84 -4.24
N ASN A 24 -23.31 14.41 -5.42
CA ASN A 24 -23.29 12.98 -5.76
C ASN A 24 -22.29 12.22 -4.88
N TYR A 25 -22.67 11.00 -4.47
CA TYR A 25 -21.72 10.07 -3.85
C TYR A 25 -20.75 9.49 -4.87
N SER A 26 -19.50 9.24 -4.44
CA SER A 26 -18.51 8.56 -5.26
C SER A 26 -18.91 7.11 -5.56
N ARG A 27 -18.30 6.52 -6.61
CA ARG A 27 -18.42 5.09 -6.92
C ARG A 27 -18.17 4.20 -5.70
N SER A 28 -17.13 4.50 -4.92
CA SER A 28 -16.75 3.73 -3.74
C SER A 28 -17.78 3.84 -2.62
N ALA A 29 -18.38 5.02 -2.41
CA ALA A 29 -19.44 5.20 -1.43
C ALA A 29 -20.72 4.44 -1.81
N LEU A 30 -21.15 4.52 -3.07
CA LEU A 30 -22.35 3.82 -3.55
C LEU A 30 -22.20 2.29 -3.43
N LEU A 31 -21.06 1.74 -3.82
CA LEU A 31 -20.74 0.32 -3.61
C LEU A 31 -20.68 -0.01 -2.11
N GLY A 32 -20.10 0.89 -1.31
CA GLY A 32 -20.06 0.78 0.15
C GLY A 32 -21.46 0.67 0.77
N PHE A 33 -22.42 1.49 0.32
CA PHE A 33 -23.80 1.41 0.78
C PHE A 33 -24.43 0.06 0.47
N ARG A 34 -24.25 -0.48 -0.75
CA ARG A 34 -24.74 -1.82 -1.10
C ARG A 34 -24.28 -2.88 -0.10
N TYR A 35 -22.97 -2.92 0.19
CA TYR A 35 -22.41 -3.90 1.11
C TYR A 35 -22.79 -3.64 2.56
N ALA A 36 -22.91 -2.36 2.97
CA ALA A 36 -23.34 -2.01 4.32
C ALA A 36 -24.78 -2.43 4.59
N ILE A 37 -25.68 -2.23 3.61
CA ILE A 37 -27.07 -2.67 3.68
C ILE A 37 -27.15 -4.19 3.72
N GLU A 38 -26.43 -4.90 2.83
CA GLU A 38 -26.37 -6.37 2.86
C GLU A 38 -25.88 -6.88 4.22
N ARG A 39 -24.79 -6.29 4.75
CA ARG A 39 -24.23 -6.66 6.05
C ARG A 39 -25.20 -6.39 7.20
N PHE A 40 -25.92 -5.26 7.17
CA PHE A 40 -26.89 -4.91 8.21
C PHE A 40 -28.06 -5.89 8.23
N LEU A 41 -28.64 -6.19 7.07
CA LEU A 41 -29.77 -7.13 6.96
C LEU A 41 -29.39 -8.57 7.31
N ASN A 42 -28.14 -8.95 7.05
CA ASN A 42 -27.62 -10.26 7.37
C ASN A 42 -27.08 -10.37 8.80
N GLY A 43 -26.86 -9.24 9.48
CA GLY A 43 -26.40 -9.22 10.86
C GLY A 43 -27.52 -9.51 11.86
N PRO A 44 -27.18 -9.89 13.10
CA PRO A 44 -28.15 -9.97 14.18
C PRO A 44 -28.82 -8.60 14.43
N PRO A 45 -30.13 -8.57 14.74
CA PRO A 45 -31.03 -9.72 14.94
C PRO A 45 -31.71 -10.23 13.65
N LEU A 46 -31.52 -9.54 12.52
CA LEU A 46 -32.32 -9.74 11.31
C LEU A 46 -31.99 -11.04 10.55
N ASN A 47 -30.71 -11.42 10.49
CA ASN A 47 -30.22 -12.69 9.93
C ASN A 47 -30.86 -13.11 8.58
N ARG A 48 -31.11 -12.15 7.67
CA ARG A 48 -31.93 -12.38 6.46
C ARG A 48 -31.28 -13.25 5.39
N GLY A 49 -29.95 -13.38 5.40
CA GLY A 49 -29.20 -14.19 4.43
C GLY A 49 -29.18 -13.64 2.99
N PHE A 50 -29.60 -12.39 2.76
CA PHE A 50 -29.67 -11.76 1.45
C PHE A 50 -28.32 -11.69 0.75
N LYS A 51 -28.34 -11.85 -0.58
CA LYS A 51 -27.18 -11.71 -1.48
C LYS A 51 -27.49 -10.71 -2.57
N ILE A 52 -27.45 -9.41 -2.22
CA ILE A 52 -27.88 -8.31 -3.11
C ILE A 52 -27.12 -8.32 -4.44
N CYS A 53 -25.86 -8.76 -4.45
CA CYS A 53 -25.06 -8.79 -5.67
C CYS A 53 -25.31 -10.00 -6.59
N LYS A 54 -25.84 -11.11 -6.06
CA LYS A 54 -25.91 -12.40 -6.76
C LYS A 54 -27.33 -12.89 -6.99
N ASN A 55 -28.26 -12.46 -6.14
CA ASN A 55 -29.65 -12.87 -6.25
C ASN A 55 -30.31 -12.11 -7.43
N PRO A 56 -30.89 -12.81 -8.42
CA PRO A 56 -31.56 -12.21 -9.58
C PRO A 56 -32.69 -11.23 -9.24
N VAL A 57 -33.32 -11.36 -8.06
CA VAL A 57 -34.38 -10.44 -7.61
C VAL A 57 -33.88 -9.00 -7.55
N PHE A 58 -32.59 -8.78 -7.28
CA PHE A 58 -32.00 -7.44 -7.20
C PHE A 58 -31.50 -6.88 -8.55
N PHE A 59 -31.98 -7.42 -9.68
CA PHE A 59 -31.49 -7.03 -11.01
C PHE A 59 -31.67 -5.53 -11.28
N LEU A 60 -32.85 -4.96 -10.99
CA LEU A 60 -33.17 -3.57 -11.36
C LEU A 60 -32.39 -2.57 -10.50
N SER A 61 -32.23 -2.82 -9.20
CA SER A 61 -31.40 -1.97 -8.33
C SER A 61 -29.93 -2.02 -8.73
N ASN A 62 -29.38 -3.20 -9.06
CA ASN A 62 -28.00 -3.31 -9.53
C ASN A 62 -27.80 -2.64 -10.91
N GLN A 63 -28.78 -2.72 -11.80
CA GLN A 63 -28.74 -2.00 -13.07
C GLN A 63 -28.73 -0.48 -12.86
N MET A 64 -29.55 0.04 -11.93
CA MET A 64 -29.56 1.46 -11.59
C MET A 64 -28.24 1.92 -10.97
N LEU A 65 -27.69 1.13 -10.05
CA LEU A 65 -26.37 1.40 -9.46
C LEU A 65 -25.28 1.48 -10.54
N ASP A 66 -25.26 0.54 -11.48
CA ASP A 66 -24.30 0.54 -12.60
C ASP A 66 -24.50 1.76 -13.52
N ALA A 67 -25.75 2.09 -13.87
CA ALA A 67 -26.07 3.28 -14.66
C ALA A 67 -25.59 4.57 -13.97
N LYS A 68 -25.81 4.69 -12.65
CA LYS A 68 -25.35 5.84 -11.87
C LYS A 68 -23.82 5.93 -11.85
N ILE A 69 -23.12 4.81 -11.67
CA ILE A 69 -21.64 4.78 -11.71
C ILE A 69 -21.11 5.17 -13.10
N LYS A 70 -21.74 4.69 -14.18
CA LYS A 70 -21.40 5.07 -15.56
C LYS A 70 -21.62 6.56 -15.82
N GLN A 71 -22.69 7.14 -15.25
CA GLN A 71 -22.94 8.58 -15.31
C GLN A 71 -21.83 9.37 -14.61
N LEU A 72 -21.46 9.00 -13.38
CA LEU A 72 -20.37 9.66 -12.64
C LEU A 72 -19.06 9.66 -13.43
N LYS A 73 -18.76 8.55 -14.12
CA LYS A 73 -17.57 8.46 -14.98
C LYS A 73 -17.63 9.42 -16.17
N ARG A 74 -18.80 9.54 -16.83
CA ARG A 74 -18.99 10.48 -17.96
C ARG A 74 -18.85 11.95 -17.53
N GLU A 75 -19.30 12.26 -16.31
CA GLU A 75 -19.22 13.61 -15.74
C GLU A 75 -17.83 13.94 -15.16
N GLY A 76 -16.86 13.01 -15.21
CA GLY A 76 -15.54 13.20 -14.60
C GLY A 76 -15.51 13.07 -13.07
N ASN A 77 -16.65 12.73 -12.47
CA ASN A 77 -16.84 12.58 -11.02
C ASN A 77 -16.38 11.21 -10.48
N ASP A 78 -15.89 10.32 -11.34
CA ASP A 78 -15.25 9.03 -10.96
C ASP A 78 -13.71 9.18 -10.84
N THR A 79 -13.24 10.32 -10.33
CA THR A 79 -11.80 10.55 -10.10
C THR A 79 -11.40 10.09 -8.70
N THR A 80 -10.76 8.92 -8.62
CA THR A 80 -10.06 8.50 -7.40
C THR A 80 -8.77 9.29 -7.26
N THR A 81 -8.73 10.25 -6.33
CA THR A 81 -7.49 10.97 -6.00
C THR A 81 -6.58 10.06 -5.18
N HIS A 82 -5.70 9.34 -5.87
CA HIS A 82 -4.61 8.60 -5.22
C HIS A 82 -3.69 9.57 -4.49
N LYS A 83 -3.33 9.26 -3.24
CA LYS A 83 -2.39 10.08 -2.46
C LYS A 83 -0.99 9.88 -3.04
N PRO A 84 -0.38 10.92 -3.63
CA PRO A 84 0.89 10.78 -4.32
C PRO A 84 2.00 10.40 -3.34
N ALA A 85 3.01 9.72 -3.85
CA ALA A 85 4.30 9.60 -3.20
C ALA A 85 4.90 10.99 -2.94
N LEU A 86 5.75 11.10 -1.93
CA LEU A 86 6.59 12.27 -1.72
C LEU A 86 7.51 12.46 -2.94
N GLU A 87 7.55 13.68 -3.44
CA GLU A 87 8.47 14.06 -4.52
C GLU A 87 9.92 13.99 -4.05
N LYS A 88 10.86 13.73 -4.98
CA LYS A 88 12.29 13.62 -4.66
C LYS A 88 12.82 14.88 -3.97
N GLN A 89 12.38 16.06 -4.40
CA GLN A 89 12.78 17.33 -3.77
C GLN A 89 12.27 17.44 -2.32
N ASP A 90 11.03 17.02 -2.07
CA ASP A 90 10.47 17.00 -0.72
C ASP A 90 11.16 15.96 0.18
N LEU A 91 11.59 14.81 -0.35
CA LEU A 91 12.38 13.84 0.41
C LEU A 91 13.73 14.42 0.84
N LEU A 92 14.42 15.12 -0.05
CA LEU A 92 15.68 15.80 0.26
C LEU A 92 15.48 16.91 1.28
N LYS A 93 14.43 17.74 1.11
CA LYS A 93 14.05 18.79 2.05
C LYS A 93 13.68 18.24 3.42
N LEU A 94 12.95 17.13 3.47
CA LEU A 94 12.59 16.46 4.71
C LEU A 94 13.83 15.97 5.45
N LYS A 95 14.80 15.40 4.73
CA LYS A 95 16.04 14.85 5.30
C LYS A 95 16.90 15.91 6.02
N SER A 96 16.84 17.17 5.59
CA SER A 96 17.54 18.30 6.22
C SER A 96 16.65 19.14 7.15
N SER A 97 15.35 18.81 7.27
CA SER A 97 14.40 19.58 8.06
C SER A 97 14.53 19.29 9.56
N GLN A 98 14.40 20.35 10.36
CA GLN A 98 14.27 20.24 11.82
C GLN A 98 13.04 19.40 12.24
N ALA A 99 12.03 19.27 11.37
CA ALA A 99 10.82 18.51 11.66
C ALA A 99 11.06 17.03 11.99
N ILE A 100 12.16 16.45 11.46
CA ILE A 100 12.58 15.06 11.70
C ILE A 100 14.04 14.96 12.16
N PHE A 101 14.64 16.06 12.58
CA PHE A 101 16.04 16.05 13.00
C PHE A 101 16.14 15.45 14.42
N PRO A 102 17.00 14.44 14.66
CA PRO A 102 17.02 13.69 15.92
C PRO A 102 17.72 14.43 17.08
N SER A 103 17.67 15.77 17.11
CA SER A 103 18.26 16.61 18.16
C SER A 103 17.31 16.91 19.32
N SER A 104 16.02 16.59 19.19
CA SER A 104 15.00 16.78 20.21
C SER A 104 14.11 15.54 20.33
N PRO A 105 13.41 15.32 21.45
CA PRO A 105 12.49 14.20 21.60
C PRO A 105 11.40 14.19 20.52
N HIS A 106 10.95 15.38 20.11
CA HIS A 106 9.93 15.55 19.08
C HIS A 106 10.45 15.22 17.68
N GLY A 107 11.63 15.74 17.30
CA GLY A 107 12.27 15.43 16.03
C GLY A 107 12.70 13.96 15.94
N LEU A 108 13.22 13.40 17.03
CA LEU A 108 13.58 11.98 17.17
C LEU A 108 12.36 11.08 16.99
N LEU A 109 11.26 11.35 17.71
CA LEU A 109 9.98 10.63 17.56
C LEU A 109 9.52 10.60 16.10
N ARG A 110 9.53 11.75 15.42
CA ARG A 110 9.07 11.85 14.03
C ARG A 110 10.00 11.19 13.05
N ASN A 111 11.32 11.26 13.27
CA ASN A 111 12.31 10.54 12.49
C ASN A 111 12.04 9.04 12.53
N VAL A 112 11.91 8.49 13.74
CA VAL A 112 11.64 7.08 13.98
C VAL A 112 10.31 6.67 13.35
N TRP A 113 9.27 7.46 13.56
CA TRP A 113 7.96 7.21 12.97
C TRP A 113 8.00 7.19 11.44
N PHE A 114 8.69 8.15 10.82
CA PHE A 114 8.81 8.25 9.37
C PHE A 114 9.54 7.05 8.79
N HIS A 115 10.72 6.72 9.34
CA HIS A 115 11.52 5.57 8.88
C HIS A 115 10.80 4.24 9.12
N THR A 116 10.15 4.07 10.28
CA THR A 116 9.33 2.87 10.55
C THR A 116 8.20 2.73 9.55
N THR A 117 7.53 3.83 9.20
CA THR A 117 6.45 3.82 8.21
C THR A 117 6.98 3.55 6.80
N LEU A 118 8.15 4.09 6.45
CA LEU A 118 8.76 3.96 5.13
C LEU A 118 9.28 2.54 4.86
N TYR A 119 10.09 1.98 5.77
CA TYR A 119 10.78 0.70 5.54
C TYR A 119 9.86 -0.52 5.64
N TRP A 120 8.92 -0.52 6.59
CA TRP A 120 7.95 -1.62 6.77
C TRP A 120 6.58 -1.32 6.16
N CYS A 121 6.43 -0.17 5.48
CA CYS A 121 5.16 0.23 4.87
C CYS A 121 3.95 0.20 5.84
N ARG A 122 4.17 0.36 7.16
CA ARG A 122 3.20 0.00 8.21
C ARG A 122 1.84 0.65 7.98
N ARG A 123 0.79 -0.18 8.02
CA ARG A 123 -0.60 0.23 7.76
C ARG A 123 -1.39 0.55 9.02
N GLY A 124 -2.30 1.51 8.85
CA GLY A 124 -3.40 1.74 9.77
C GLY A 124 -2.98 2.44 11.06
N ARG A 125 -3.93 3.12 11.66
CA ARG A 125 -3.71 3.85 12.93
C ARG A 125 -3.47 2.87 14.08
N GLU A 126 -4.16 1.73 14.04
CA GLU A 126 -4.10 0.66 15.04
C GLU A 126 -2.79 -0.11 14.97
N GLY A 127 -2.33 -0.49 13.77
CA GLY A 127 -1.05 -1.18 13.59
C GLY A 127 0.17 -0.34 13.95
N GLN A 128 0.10 0.99 13.84
CA GLN A 128 1.17 1.85 14.39
C GLN A 128 1.10 1.95 15.91
N ARG A 129 -0.10 1.85 16.50
CA ARG A 129 -0.33 1.97 17.94
C ARG A 129 0.03 0.69 18.70
N SER A 130 -0.07 -0.47 18.06
CA SER A 130 0.26 -1.79 18.63
C SER A 130 1.75 -2.01 18.83
N LEU A 131 2.61 -1.27 18.12
CA LEU A 131 4.06 -1.42 18.26
C LEU A 131 4.52 -1.14 19.70
N THR A 132 5.40 -1.99 20.19
CA THR A 132 6.00 -1.92 21.51
C THR A 132 7.52 -1.74 21.42
N LYS A 133 8.17 -1.58 22.56
CA LYS A 133 9.64 -1.52 22.65
C LYS A 133 10.32 -2.79 22.13
N SER A 134 9.63 -3.92 22.17
CA SER A 134 10.14 -5.23 21.71
C SER A 134 9.79 -5.55 20.26
N SER A 135 9.12 -4.65 19.53
CA SER A 135 8.77 -4.90 18.11
C SER A 135 9.98 -4.92 17.18
N PHE A 136 11.17 -4.47 17.62
CA PHE A 136 12.38 -4.40 16.80
C PHE A 136 13.56 -5.13 17.42
N THR A 137 14.38 -5.74 16.56
CA THR A 137 15.68 -6.35 16.93
C THR A 137 16.79 -5.79 16.05
N PHE A 138 17.97 -5.62 16.64
CA PHE A 138 19.16 -5.08 15.99
C PHE A 138 20.14 -6.22 15.73
N GLU A 139 20.55 -6.37 14.48
CA GLU A 139 21.37 -7.48 14.00
C GLU A 139 22.50 -6.98 13.10
N THR A 140 23.45 -7.87 12.83
CA THR A 140 24.54 -7.65 11.87
C THR A 140 24.40 -8.66 10.75
N ASP A 141 24.41 -8.19 9.51
CA ASP A 141 24.30 -9.04 8.34
C ASP A 141 25.61 -9.85 8.17
N PRO A 142 25.56 -11.19 8.23
CA PRO A 142 26.76 -12.02 8.18
C PRO A 142 27.49 -11.93 6.84
N ASN A 143 26.82 -11.50 5.77
CA ASN A 143 27.41 -11.47 4.43
C ASN A 143 28.25 -10.22 4.17
N ASN A 144 27.91 -9.10 4.81
CA ASN A 144 28.54 -7.80 4.53
C ASN A 144 28.91 -7.02 5.80
N SER A 145 28.71 -7.60 6.99
CA SER A 145 28.97 -7.02 8.30
C SER A 145 28.24 -5.69 8.57
N ARG A 146 27.21 -5.34 7.80
CA ARG A 146 26.43 -4.12 8.02
C ARG A 146 25.40 -4.35 9.10
N ARG A 147 25.27 -3.37 9.99
CA ARG A 147 24.25 -3.35 11.03
C ARG A 147 22.89 -2.99 10.44
N PHE A 148 21.84 -3.67 10.89
CA PHE A 148 20.47 -3.40 10.48
C PHE A 148 19.49 -3.63 11.62
N VAL A 149 18.30 -3.07 11.48
CA VAL A 149 17.16 -3.32 12.36
C VAL A 149 16.03 -3.97 11.56
N THR A 150 15.36 -4.92 12.19
CA THR A 150 14.24 -5.68 11.61
C THR A 150 13.15 -5.89 12.65
N MET A 151 11.97 -6.39 12.25
CA MET A 151 10.88 -6.65 13.21
C MET A 151 11.03 -8.02 13.86
N THR A 152 10.69 -8.13 15.14
CA THR A 152 10.81 -9.39 15.90
C THR A 152 9.73 -10.41 15.58
N HIS A 153 8.60 -9.98 15.05
CA HIS A 153 7.47 -10.84 14.75
C HIS A 153 6.59 -10.26 13.63
N ASP A 154 5.82 -11.13 12.99
CA ASP A 154 4.72 -10.71 12.13
C ASP A 154 3.53 -10.31 13.01
N GLU A 155 3.18 -9.03 13.05
CA GLU A 155 1.98 -8.58 13.76
C GLU A 155 0.71 -8.81 12.95
N ALA A 156 -0.38 -9.18 13.63
CA ALA A 156 -1.69 -9.23 13.01
C ALA A 156 -2.06 -7.85 12.43
N SER A 157 -2.34 -7.80 11.12
CA SER A 157 -2.73 -6.58 10.42
C SER A 157 -4.07 -6.75 9.71
N LYS A 158 -4.68 -5.64 9.25
CA LYS A 158 -5.92 -5.69 8.45
C LYS A 158 -5.83 -6.70 7.30
N ASN A 159 -4.66 -6.80 6.68
CA ASN A 159 -4.42 -7.69 5.55
C ASN A 159 -3.77 -9.01 5.98
N HIS A 160 -3.34 -9.19 7.22
CA HIS A 160 -2.75 -10.44 7.70
C HIS A 160 -3.23 -10.68 9.13
N PRO A 161 -4.53 -10.94 9.35
CA PRO A 161 -5.09 -11.10 10.69
C PRO A 161 -4.82 -12.49 11.30
N GLY A 162 -4.12 -13.38 10.59
CA GLY A 162 -4.03 -14.80 10.92
C GLY A 162 -5.20 -15.63 10.37
N GLY A 163 -5.24 -16.92 10.76
CA GLY A 163 -6.28 -17.87 10.39
C GLY A 163 -5.98 -18.71 9.15
N VAL A 164 -6.88 -19.66 8.83
CA VAL A 164 -6.68 -20.73 7.83
C VAL A 164 -6.42 -20.20 6.42
N VAL A 165 -6.94 -19.01 6.09
CA VAL A 165 -6.83 -18.37 4.78
C VAL A 165 -5.79 -17.24 4.73
N ASP A 166 -4.98 -17.08 5.79
CA ASP A 166 -3.93 -16.07 5.79
C ASP A 166 -2.76 -16.48 4.88
N ILE A 167 -2.30 -15.53 4.09
CA ILE A 167 -1.10 -15.69 3.28
C ILE A 167 0.05 -15.22 4.15
N ARG A 168 1.10 -16.05 4.31
CA ARG A 168 2.29 -15.67 5.07
C ARG A 168 2.83 -14.33 4.57
N SER A 169 2.91 -13.36 5.48
CA SER A 169 3.59 -12.09 5.22
C SER A 169 5.09 -12.28 5.42
N TYR A 170 5.88 -11.58 4.61
CA TYR A 170 7.32 -11.44 4.82
C TYR A 170 7.68 -10.00 5.20
N GLU A 171 6.70 -9.21 5.67
CA GLU A 171 6.89 -7.82 6.11
C GLU A 171 7.97 -7.73 7.19
N LYS A 172 8.06 -8.72 8.10
CA LYS A 172 9.14 -8.77 9.09
C LYS A 172 10.53 -8.84 8.47
N LEU A 173 10.68 -9.39 7.25
CA LEU A 173 11.98 -9.52 6.59
C LEU A 173 12.49 -8.19 6.03
N ALA A 174 11.67 -7.13 6.06
CA ALA A 174 12.17 -5.79 5.76
C ALA A 174 13.27 -5.41 6.76
N ARG A 175 14.36 -4.85 6.22
CA ARG A 175 15.55 -4.45 6.98
C ARG A 175 15.82 -2.98 6.72
N MET A 176 16.03 -2.22 7.80
CA MET A 176 16.59 -0.89 7.72
C MET A 176 18.06 -0.96 8.13
N TYR A 177 18.94 -0.85 7.14
CA TYR A 177 20.39 -0.83 7.35
C TYR A 177 20.85 0.53 7.86
N GLU A 178 21.88 0.53 8.67
CA GLU A 178 22.57 1.74 9.09
C GLU A 178 23.20 2.48 7.89
N THR A 179 23.11 3.81 7.93
CA THR A 179 23.69 4.72 6.94
C THR A 179 24.50 5.82 7.63
N PRO A 180 25.44 6.49 6.93
CA PRO A 180 26.20 7.61 7.49
C PRO A 180 25.38 8.91 7.63
N SER A 181 24.07 8.87 7.41
CA SER A 181 23.21 10.05 7.46
C SER A 181 23.01 10.54 8.89
N ILE A 182 23.07 11.86 9.12
CA ILE A 182 22.78 12.42 10.44
C ILE A 182 21.32 12.18 10.89
N THR A 183 20.40 12.08 9.93
CA THR A 183 18.99 11.74 10.14
C THR A 183 18.68 10.26 9.91
N ASP A 184 19.70 9.39 10.00
CA ASP A 184 19.61 7.94 9.80
C ASP A 184 18.56 7.28 10.73
N GLY A 185 17.67 6.49 10.14
CA GLY A 185 16.59 5.83 10.86
C GLY A 185 17.03 4.73 11.81
N TYR A 186 18.11 4.00 11.50
CA TYR A 186 18.65 2.96 12.37
C TYR A 186 19.18 3.56 13.68
N THR A 187 20.03 4.58 13.56
CA THR A 187 20.63 5.28 14.69
C THR A 187 19.58 6.04 15.50
N ALA A 188 18.61 6.67 14.82
CA ALA A 188 17.49 7.33 15.46
C ALA A 188 16.63 6.34 16.26
N LEU A 189 16.28 5.17 15.70
CA LEU A 189 15.49 4.16 16.42
C LEU A 189 16.24 3.59 17.62
N LYS A 190 17.54 3.30 17.47
CA LYS A 190 18.39 2.85 18.58
C LYS A 190 18.44 3.88 19.72
N THR A 191 18.62 5.15 19.38
CA THR A 191 18.62 6.26 20.34
C THR A 191 17.24 6.46 20.97
N TYR A 192 16.18 6.34 20.19
CA TYR A 192 14.81 6.49 20.68
C TYR A 192 14.48 5.45 21.73
N LEU A 193 14.75 4.17 21.46
CA LEU A 193 14.51 3.07 22.40
C LEU A 193 15.26 3.25 23.73
N SER A 194 16.49 3.79 23.71
CA SER A 194 17.25 4.04 24.94
C SER A 194 16.72 5.23 25.75
N LYS A 195 15.95 6.12 25.15
CA LYS A 195 15.36 7.32 25.79
C LYS A 195 13.89 7.15 26.16
N LEU A 196 13.24 6.05 25.77
CA LEU A 196 11.84 5.76 26.08
C LEU A 196 11.61 5.62 27.59
N ASN A 197 10.37 5.86 28.02
CA ASN A 197 9.98 5.62 29.40
C ASN A 197 9.95 4.11 29.68
N PRO A 198 10.66 3.61 30.71
CA PRO A 198 10.71 2.18 31.00
C PRO A 198 9.35 1.62 31.44
N SER A 199 8.49 2.43 32.07
CA SER A 199 7.17 2.02 32.55
C SER A 199 6.09 2.01 31.47
N CYS A 200 6.37 2.49 30.26
CA CYS A 200 5.45 2.44 29.13
C CYS A 200 5.94 1.42 28.11
N ASP A 201 5.09 0.44 27.77
CA ASP A 201 5.46 -0.61 26.81
C ASP A 201 5.30 -0.16 25.34
N ALA A 202 4.39 0.77 25.10
CA ALA A 202 4.16 1.32 23.76
C ALA A 202 5.43 1.94 23.17
N LEU A 203 5.65 1.72 21.88
CA LEU A 203 6.77 2.31 21.16
C LEU A 203 6.64 3.83 21.11
N TYR A 204 5.52 4.34 20.57
CA TYR A 204 5.34 5.77 20.40
C TYR A 204 4.78 6.41 21.67
N GLN A 205 5.61 7.21 22.33
CA GLN A 205 5.31 7.88 23.59
C GLN A 205 5.37 9.41 23.45
N TYR A 206 4.61 10.13 24.27
CA TYR A 206 4.59 11.59 24.23
C TYR A 206 5.95 12.15 24.66
N PRO A 207 6.50 13.14 23.92
CA PRO A 207 7.68 13.87 24.35
C PRO A 207 7.47 14.55 25.71
N LYS A 208 8.45 14.49 26.61
CA LYS A 208 8.44 15.31 27.82
C LYS A 208 8.56 16.80 27.45
N ARG A 209 7.81 17.65 28.16
CA ARG A 209 7.89 19.11 27.99
C ARG A 209 9.21 19.69 28.50
N ASN A 210 9.62 19.29 29.69
CA ASN A 210 10.83 19.79 30.37
C ASN A 210 11.94 18.75 30.29
N TRP A 211 12.43 18.48 29.07
CA TRP A 211 13.52 17.54 28.83
C TRP A 211 14.86 18.26 28.74
N GLN A 212 15.94 17.56 29.05
CA GLN A 212 17.31 18.00 28.82
C GLN A 212 18.07 16.96 27.97
N PRO A 213 19.05 17.37 27.15
CA PRO A 213 19.83 16.45 26.32
C PRO A 213 20.48 15.28 27.10
N ASN A 214 20.92 15.55 28.33
CA ASN A 214 21.58 14.56 29.17
C ASN A 214 20.60 13.66 29.93
N ASP A 215 19.28 13.90 29.87
CA ASP A 215 18.29 13.06 30.53
C ASP A 215 18.36 11.63 30.02
N HIS A 216 18.27 10.66 30.94
CA HIS A 216 18.14 9.25 30.59
C HIS A 216 16.80 8.94 29.90
N VAL A 217 15.74 9.68 30.23
CA VAL A 217 14.39 9.45 29.71
C VAL A 217 13.83 10.74 29.12
N TRP A 218 13.55 10.74 27.82
CA TRP A 218 13.01 11.88 27.08
C TRP A 218 11.50 11.83 26.87
N PHE A 219 10.88 10.68 27.12
CA PHE A 219 9.46 10.45 26.85
C PHE A 219 8.66 10.21 28.13
N GLU A 220 7.38 10.57 28.09
CA GLU A 220 6.43 10.39 29.19
C GLU A 220 5.98 8.93 29.29
N ASN A 221 5.51 8.50 30.48
CA ASN A 221 4.79 7.24 30.63
C ASN A 221 3.36 7.37 30.05
N ARG A 222 3.28 7.72 28.77
CA ARG A 222 2.02 8.00 28.07
C ARG A 222 2.17 7.70 26.59
N PRO A 223 1.38 6.75 26.06
CA PRO A 223 1.43 6.41 24.64
C PRO A 223 0.75 7.47 23.77
N LEU A 224 1.20 7.61 22.52
CA LEU A 224 0.52 8.45 21.53
C LEU A 224 -0.86 7.90 21.18
N GLY A 225 -1.84 8.79 21.06
CA GLY A 225 -3.17 8.44 20.56
C GLY A 225 -3.17 8.12 19.06
N VAL A 226 -4.07 7.23 18.63
CA VAL A 226 -4.26 6.80 17.23
C VAL A 226 -4.46 7.98 16.26
N ASN A 227 -5.12 9.06 16.71
CA ASN A 227 -5.35 10.25 15.90
C ASN A 227 -4.10 11.10 15.70
N LYS A 228 -3.17 11.10 16.68
CA LYS A 228 -1.88 11.79 16.55
C LYS A 228 -1.01 11.06 15.54
N LEU A 229 -0.93 9.73 15.66
CA LEU A 229 -0.24 8.88 14.69
C LEU A 229 -0.84 9.03 13.27
N ALA A 230 -2.17 9.07 13.16
CA ALA A 230 -2.87 9.24 11.87
C ALA A 230 -2.55 10.53 11.12
N ASN A 231 -2.20 11.59 11.84
CA ASN A 231 -1.92 12.91 11.27
C ASN A 231 -0.42 13.21 11.23
N MET A 232 0.46 12.28 11.63
CA MET A 232 1.88 12.54 11.78
C MET A 232 2.53 13.08 10.49
N MET A 233 2.28 12.46 9.34
CA MET A 233 2.86 12.98 8.08
C MET A 233 2.28 14.35 7.71
N LYS A 234 1.03 14.65 8.06
CA LYS A 234 0.45 15.98 7.81
C LYS A 234 1.14 17.04 8.67
N ASP A 235 1.35 16.73 9.94
CA ASP A 235 2.06 17.61 10.88
C ASP A 235 3.51 17.84 10.41
N ILE A 236 4.21 16.77 10.01
CA ILE A 236 5.57 16.84 9.44
C ILE A 236 5.58 17.70 8.17
N SER A 237 4.62 17.50 7.25
CA SER A 237 4.58 18.21 5.98
C SER A 237 4.44 19.72 6.16
N ARG A 238 3.59 20.15 7.11
CA ARG A 238 3.39 21.57 7.42
C ARG A 238 4.63 22.18 8.05
N GLU A 239 5.24 21.48 9.02
CA GLU A 239 6.41 22.00 9.73
C GLU A 239 7.67 22.03 8.86
N ALA A 240 7.86 21.03 8.00
CA ALA A 240 8.95 21.01 7.02
C ALA A 240 8.68 21.91 5.80
N ASN A 241 7.49 22.54 5.73
CA ASN A 241 7.03 23.35 4.61
C ASN A 241 7.20 22.64 3.25
N LEU A 242 6.78 21.38 3.15
CA LEU A 242 6.87 20.59 1.92
C LEU A 242 5.95 21.18 0.84
N SER A 243 6.17 20.80 -0.43
CA SER A 243 5.38 21.31 -1.58
C SER A 243 3.86 21.14 -1.41
N ARG A 244 3.44 20.16 -0.63
CA ARG A 244 2.05 19.86 -0.30
C ARG A 244 1.92 19.18 1.06
N THR A 245 0.71 19.16 1.60
CA THR A 245 0.40 18.39 2.81
C THR A 245 0.23 16.91 2.47
N TYR A 246 1.24 16.10 2.77
CA TYR A 246 1.20 14.65 2.59
C TYR A 246 0.47 13.93 3.72
N THR A 247 0.08 12.68 3.47
CA THR A 247 -0.57 11.81 4.46
C THR A 247 0.29 10.60 4.75
N ASN A 248 -0.01 9.84 5.81
CA ASN A 248 0.73 8.60 6.11
C ASN A 248 0.71 7.62 4.92
N HIS A 249 -0.37 7.62 4.12
CA HIS A 249 -0.43 6.81 2.92
C HIS A 249 0.61 7.22 1.88
N SER A 250 0.95 8.50 1.79
CA SER A 250 1.98 9.01 0.88
C SER A 250 3.36 8.45 1.18
N VAL A 251 3.70 8.25 2.47
CA VAL A 251 4.97 7.61 2.88
C VAL A 251 5.05 6.18 2.35
N ARG A 252 3.93 5.43 2.47
CA ARG A 252 3.83 4.09 1.90
C ARG A 252 3.92 4.11 0.37
N SER A 253 3.22 5.03 -0.29
CA SER A 253 3.32 5.24 -1.74
C SER A 253 4.77 5.45 -2.15
N THR A 254 5.52 6.28 -1.41
CA THR A 254 6.94 6.53 -1.67
C THR A 254 7.78 5.26 -1.64
N ALA A 255 7.65 4.42 -0.61
CA ALA A 255 8.44 3.18 -0.53
C ALA A 255 8.21 2.28 -1.75
N ILE A 256 6.94 2.08 -2.11
CA ILE A 256 6.53 1.25 -3.26
C ILE A 256 7.05 1.83 -4.57
N THR A 257 6.88 3.14 -4.78
CA THR A 257 7.36 3.82 -5.99
C THR A 257 8.88 3.72 -6.11
N LEU A 258 9.63 3.96 -5.02
CA LEU A 258 11.08 3.86 -5.03
C LEU A 258 11.58 2.44 -5.33
N TRP A 259 10.92 1.41 -4.79
CA TRP A 259 11.27 0.02 -5.11
C TRP A 259 10.94 -0.34 -6.56
N ALA A 260 9.80 0.12 -7.08
CA ALA A 260 9.42 -0.09 -8.47
C ALA A 260 10.38 0.58 -9.44
N GLU A 261 10.76 1.84 -9.18
CA GLU A 261 11.74 2.59 -9.98
C GLU A 261 13.13 1.97 -9.92
N ALA A 262 13.47 1.29 -8.82
CA ALA A 262 14.70 0.51 -8.68
C ALA A 262 14.65 -0.86 -9.39
N GLY A 263 13.52 -1.20 -10.04
CA GLY A 263 13.37 -2.43 -10.81
C GLY A 263 12.98 -3.67 -9.99
N LEU A 264 12.54 -3.52 -8.74
CA LEU A 264 12.00 -4.66 -7.99
C LEU A 264 10.69 -5.12 -8.60
N THR A 265 10.51 -6.43 -8.68
CA THR A 265 9.27 -7.05 -9.17
C THR A 265 8.11 -6.81 -8.22
N ASP A 266 6.89 -6.78 -8.74
CA ASP A 266 5.66 -6.66 -7.94
C ASP A 266 5.61 -7.72 -6.82
N ARG A 267 6.06 -8.95 -7.10
CA ARG A 267 6.15 -10.02 -6.09
C ARG A 267 7.07 -9.67 -4.93
N GLN A 268 8.27 -9.13 -5.21
CA GLN A 268 9.21 -8.70 -4.17
C GLN A 268 8.65 -7.53 -3.37
N ILE A 269 8.05 -6.54 -4.05
CA ILE A 269 7.41 -5.39 -3.41
C ILE A 269 6.25 -5.85 -2.52
N MET A 270 5.42 -6.78 -2.97
CA MET A 270 4.30 -7.33 -2.19
C MET A 270 4.79 -8.03 -0.92
N ALA A 271 5.85 -8.84 -1.02
CA ALA A 271 6.42 -9.58 0.11
C ALA A 271 6.90 -8.63 1.22
N ILE A 272 7.57 -7.53 0.87
CA ILE A 272 8.09 -6.55 1.83
C ILE A 272 6.98 -5.63 2.35
N SER A 273 6.07 -5.19 1.47
CA SER A 273 5.06 -4.19 1.83
C SER A 273 3.80 -4.78 2.48
N GLY A 274 3.63 -6.09 2.52
CA GLY A 274 2.43 -6.75 3.06
C GLY A 274 1.17 -6.53 2.20
N HIS A 275 1.34 -6.45 0.88
CA HIS A 275 0.20 -6.47 -0.07
C HIS A 275 -0.14 -7.91 -0.46
N ARG A 276 -1.44 -8.24 -0.46
CA ARG A 276 -1.92 -9.57 -0.87
C ARG A 276 -2.18 -9.71 -2.37
N ASN A 277 -2.34 -8.61 -3.09
CA ASN A 277 -2.76 -8.64 -4.48
C ASN A 277 -1.98 -7.62 -5.32
N GLU A 278 -1.43 -8.07 -6.44
CA GLU A 278 -0.72 -7.24 -7.41
C GLU A 278 -1.58 -6.12 -7.98
N SER A 279 -2.89 -6.35 -8.16
CA SER A 279 -3.83 -5.30 -8.56
C SER A 279 -3.89 -4.12 -7.58
N SER A 280 -3.58 -4.35 -6.30
CA SER A 280 -3.47 -3.27 -5.31
C SER A 280 -2.17 -2.48 -5.42
N LEU A 281 -1.15 -3.02 -6.11
CA LEU A 281 0.04 -2.28 -6.49
C LEU A 281 -0.19 -1.39 -7.70
N ARG A 282 -1.08 -1.77 -8.62
CA ARG A 282 -1.34 -1.03 -9.87
C ARG A 282 -1.66 0.45 -9.67
N SER A 283 -2.28 0.85 -8.56
CA SER A 283 -2.51 2.27 -8.27
C SER A 283 -1.25 3.08 -7.96
N TYR A 284 -0.17 2.42 -7.56
CA TYR A 284 1.16 3.02 -7.38
C TYR A 284 1.94 3.03 -8.70
N HIS A 285 1.69 2.05 -9.58
CA HIS A 285 2.28 1.94 -10.92
C HIS A 285 1.47 2.64 -12.04
N SER A 286 0.26 3.12 -11.76
CA SER A 286 -0.68 3.61 -12.80
C SER A 286 -0.23 4.86 -13.53
N ARG A 287 0.84 5.51 -13.06
CA ARG A 287 1.56 6.53 -13.79
C ARG A 287 2.95 5.98 -14.09
N PRO A 288 3.28 5.70 -15.36
CA PRO A 288 4.66 5.46 -15.75
C PRO A 288 5.50 6.64 -15.24
N SER A 289 6.73 6.37 -14.81
CA SER A 289 7.63 7.44 -14.38
C SER A 289 7.75 8.48 -15.51
N SER A 290 8.04 9.74 -15.19
CA SER A 290 8.25 10.76 -16.24
C SER A 290 9.31 10.31 -17.25
N ASN A 291 10.31 9.56 -16.79
CA ASN A 291 11.35 8.98 -17.65
C ASN A 291 10.79 7.89 -18.58
N SER A 292 9.91 7.00 -18.08
CA SER A 292 9.22 6.00 -18.90
C SER A 292 8.26 6.64 -19.92
N LEU A 293 7.54 7.70 -19.53
CA LEU A 293 6.69 8.46 -20.44
C LEU A 293 7.53 9.16 -21.52
N GLN A 294 8.67 9.73 -21.12
CA GLN A 294 9.61 10.33 -22.05
C GLN A 294 10.17 9.29 -23.02
N GLN A 295 10.61 8.12 -22.55
CA GLN A 295 11.05 7.02 -23.41
C GLN A 295 9.95 6.56 -24.38
N CYS A 296 8.70 6.42 -23.92
CA CYS A 296 7.59 6.09 -24.81
C CYS A 296 7.38 7.18 -25.88
N SER A 297 7.47 8.46 -25.48
CA SER A 297 7.40 9.58 -26.42
C SER A 297 8.56 9.54 -27.41
N ASP A 298 9.78 9.37 -26.94
CA ASP A 298 11.01 9.37 -27.74
C ASP A 298 11.00 8.24 -28.76
N VAL A 299 10.48 7.06 -28.42
CA VAL A 299 10.28 5.94 -29.37
C VAL A 299 9.34 6.34 -30.50
N LEU A 300 8.19 6.95 -30.17
CA LEU A 300 7.23 7.41 -31.18
C LEU A 300 7.80 8.55 -32.02
N SER A 301 8.44 9.53 -31.38
CA SER A 301 9.08 10.66 -32.05
C SER A 301 10.20 10.20 -32.99
N SER A 302 11.02 9.24 -32.56
CA SER A 302 12.12 8.69 -33.37
C SER A 302 11.61 7.90 -34.57
N ALA A 303 10.53 7.13 -34.41
CA ALA A 303 9.90 6.41 -35.53
C ALA A 303 9.31 7.36 -36.58
N LEU A 304 8.86 8.55 -36.17
CA LEU A 304 8.28 9.57 -37.06
C LEU A 304 9.32 10.48 -37.73
N THR A 305 10.59 10.47 -37.30
CA THR A 305 11.63 11.37 -37.82
C THR A 305 12.64 10.70 -38.77
N GLU A 306 12.43 9.44 -39.18
CA GLU A 306 13.33 8.68 -40.08
C GLU A 306 14.81 9.06 -39.93
N LYS A 307 15.40 8.80 -38.76
CA LYS A 307 16.85 8.64 -38.69
C LYS A 307 17.15 7.15 -38.80
N GLN A 308 17.65 6.73 -39.96
CA GLN A 308 18.35 5.46 -40.08
C GLN A 308 19.35 5.32 -38.92
N PRO A 309 19.51 4.13 -38.35
CA PRO A 309 20.34 3.94 -37.17
C PRO A 309 21.80 4.25 -37.49
N GLN A 310 22.36 5.29 -36.86
CA GLN A 310 23.80 5.32 -36.65
C GLN A 310 24.13 4.24 -35.62
N THR A 311 24.91 3.27 -36.06
CA THR A 311 25.60 2.25 -35.27
C THR A 311 26.25 2.88 -34.05
N VAL A 312 25.63 2.73 -32.88
CA VAL A 312 26.35 2.81 -31.62
C VAL A 312 26.81 1.39 -31.30
N THR A 313 28.06 1.12 -31.61
CA THR A 313 28.78 -0.08 -31.20
C THR A 313 28.82 -0.11 -29.67
N GLN A 314 27.87 -0.78 -29.02
CA GLN A 314 28.08 -1.25 -27.65
C GLN A 314 28.59 -2.69 -27.73
N SER A 315 29.87 -2.83 -27.41
CA SER A 315 30.56 -4.10 -27.23
C SER A 315 29.89 -4.91 -26.12
N PHE A 316 28.98 -5.80 -26.51
CA PHE A 316 28.60 -6.94 -25.67
C PHE A 316 29.61 -8.06 -25.89
N ASN A 317 30.46 -8.29 -24.88
CA ASN A 317 31.28 -9.49 -24.77
C ASN A 317 30.35 -10.71 -24.80
N SER A 318 30.36 -11.40 -25.93
CA SER A 318 29.64 -12.64 -26.16
C SER A 318 30.67 -13.77 -26.06
N SER A 319 30.64 -14.52 -24.95
CA SER A 319 31.18 -15.87 -24.96
C SER A 319 30.14 -16.76 -25.64
N THR A 320 30.38 -17.02 -26.91
CA THR A 320 29.63 -17.94 -27.77
C THR A 320 29.85 -19.38 -27.33
N ASN A 321 28.77 -20.15 -27.27
CA ASN A 321 28.78 -21.50 -27.81
C ASN A 321 27.55 -21.67 -28.72
N SER A 322 27.88 -21.79 -30.00
CA SER A 322 27.13 -22.35 -31.13
C SER A 322 26.29 -23.57 -30.75
N SER A 323 25.24 -24.00 -31.46
CA SER A 323 24.45 -23.54 -32.60
C SER A 323 23.40 -24.65 -32.75
N GLN A 324 22.16 -24.33 -33.10
CA GLN A 324 21.46 -24.91 -34.26
C GLN A 324 20.00 -24.43 -34.28
N SER A 325 19.63 -23.90 -35.44
CA SER A 325 18.29 -23.48 -35.78
C SER A 325 17.44 -24.68 -36.17
N SER A 326 16.17 -24.66 -35.78
CA SER A 326 15.11 -25.23 -36.61
C SER A 326 13.79 -24.55 -36.28
N HIS A 327 13.15 -24.04 -37.33
CA HIS A 327 11.77 -23.56 -37.38
C HIS A 327 10.81 -24.36 -36.50
N PHE A 328 9.90 -23.69 -35.79
CA PHE A 328 8.66 -24.32 -35.36
C PHE A 328 7.45 -23.44 -35.67
N ARG A 329 6.61 -24.01 -36.55
CA ARG A 329 5.24 -23.63 -36.84
C ARG A 329 4.38 -23.71 -35.58
N SER A 330 3.31 -22.94 -35.60
CA SER A 330 2.15 -23.03 -34.71
C SER A 330 1.66 -24.47 -34.56
N GLU A 331 1.62 -24.98 -33.33
CA GLU A 331 0.70 -26.04 -32.94
C GLU A 331 0.49 -25.95 -31.42
N ILE A 332 -0.70 -25.48 -31.02
CA ILE A 332 -1.23 -25.67 -29.67
C ILE A 332 -1.60 -27.15 -29.58
N GLY A 333 -0.60 -27.97 -29.28
CA GLY A 333 -0.73 -29.39 -29.06
C GLY A 333 -0.31 -29.74 -27.64
N SER A 334 -1.20 -30.44 -26.93
CA SER A 334 -0.85 -31.36 -25.83
C SER A 334 -0.42 -30.76 -24.47
N ILE A 335 -1.37 -30.18 -23.71
CA ILE A 335 -1.30 -30.14 -22.22
C ILE A 335 -2.06 -31.32 -21.57
N PHE A 336 -2.76 -32.15 -22.33
CA PHE A 336 -3.59 -33.25 -21.79
C PHE A 336 -3.33 -34.64 -22.42
N SER A 337 -2.15 -34.89 -22.99
CA SER A 337 -1.85 -36.18 -23.66
C SER A 337 -1.74 -37.39 -22.72
N THR A 338 -1.82 -37.20 -21.40
CA THR A 338 -1.72 -38.29 -20.42
C THR A 338 -2.96 -38.45 -19.53
N CYS A 339 -4.07 -37.75 -19.79
CA CYS A 339 -5.32 -37.95 -19.05
C CYS A 339 -6.32 -38.78 -19.86
N LYS A 340 -6.51 -40.05 -19.48
CA LYS A 340 -7.69 -40.84 -19.88
C LYS A 340 -8.80 -40.64 -18.85
N ILE A 341 -9.89 -40.00 -19.25
CA ILE A 341 -11.14 -39.96 -18.48
C ILE A 341 -12.05 -41.02 -19.08
N ASP A 342 -12.11 -42.19 -18.44
CA ASP A 342 -13.06 -43.22 -18.83
C ASP A 342 -14.44 -42.92 -18.22
N LYS A 343 -15.43 -42.78 -19.12
CA LYS A 343 -16.89 -42.77 -18.91
C LYS A 343 -17.44 -41.88 -17.78
N VAL A 344 -17.91 -40.69 -18.17
CA VAL A 344 -18.82 -39.88 -17.35
C VAL A 344 -20.27 -40.26 -17.72
N GLU A 345 -20.97 -40.95 -16.83
CA GLU A 345 -22.43 -41.14 -16.92
C GLU A 345 -23.13 -39.99 -16.20
N ILE A 346 -23.96 -39.24 -16.94
CA ILE A 346 -24.77 -38.14 -16.39
C ILE A 346 -26.19 -38.67 -16.20
N HIS A 347 -26.59 -38.86 -14.94
CA HIS A 347 -27.97 -39.15 -14.59
C HIS A 347 -28.76 -37.86 -14.38
N TYR A 348 -29.81 -37.67 -15.18
CA TYR A 348 -30.82 -36.65 -14.93
C TYR A 348 -31.94 -37.28 -14.10
N ASN A 349 -32.07 -36.86 -12.84
CA ASN A 349 -33.28 -37.12 -12.08
C ASN A 349 -34.36 -36.13 -12.52
N ARG A 350 -35.50 -36.66 -12.96
CA ARG A 350 -36.73 -35.89 -13.24
C ARG A 350 -37.38 -35.42 -11.95
#